data_AF-A0A9P6MBX6-F1
#
_entry.id   AF-A0A9P6MBX6-F1
#
_cell.length_a   1.000
_cell.length_b   1.000
_cell.length_c   1.000
_cell.angle_alpha   90.00
_cell.angle_beta   90.00
_cell.angle_gamma   90.00
#
_symmetry.space_group_name_H-M   'P 1'
#
loop_
_entity.id
_entity.type
_entity.pdbx_description
1 polymer ?
#
loop_
_entity_poly.entity_id
_entity_poly.type
_entity_poly.pdbx_seq_one_letter_code
_entity_poly.pdbx_strand_id
1 'polypeptide(L)'
;MPNKDCTMRVHPFVGFIKDPIENIESVIFNKDEVYKVFAVPMQELFDPEKRSMVRFRNSKFLYPIWRIEEEDITIWGLTAFILDGVLRRIAKEGPKDAAEIPKGTNVKKYIPPTPSAFV
;
A
#
# COMPACT_ATOMS: atom_id res chain seq x y z
N MET A 1 8.44 1.13 -19.96
CA MET A 1 8.41 1.21 -18.49
C MET A 1 9.63 1.97 -18.03
N PRO A 2 9.49 2.96 -17.15
CA PRO A 2 10.65 3.47 -16.41
C PRO A 2 11.27 2.31 -15.61
N ASN A 3 12.60 2.26 -15.56
CA ASN A 3 13.39 1.18 -14.95
C ASN A 3 13.43 -0.17 -15.71
N LYS A 4 13.66 -0.16 -17.04
CA LYS A 4 13.87 -1.41 -17.83
C LYS A 4 15.07 -2.22 -17.32
N ASP A 5 16.07 -1.53 -16.79
CA ASP A 5 17.38 -2.11 -16.45
C ASP A 5 17.49 -2.43 -14.95
N CYS A 6 16.41 -2.20 -14.19
CA CYS A 6 16.36 -2.37 -12.72
C CYS A 6 17.40 -1.54 -11.94
N THR A 7 17.89 -0.43 -12.49
CA THR A 7 18.88 0.47 -11.87
C THR A 7 18.28 1.55 -10.98
N MET A 8 16.99 1.87 -11.15
CA MET A 8 16.31 2.92 -10.39
C MET A 8 16.12 2.51 -8.92
N ARG A 9 16.53 3.39 -8.00
CA ARG A 9 16.36 3.23 -6.56
C ARG A 9 15.39 4.28 -6.02
N VAL A 10 14.52 3.85 -5.12
CA VAL A 10 13.54 4.71 -4.44
C VAL A 10 13.84 4.65 -2.94
N HIS A 11 13.98 5.81 -2.31
CA HIS A 11 14.24 5.95 -0.87
C HIS A 11 13.06 6.67 -0.21
N PRO A 12 12.19 5.95 0.50
CA PRO A 12 11.05 6.57 1.17
C PRO A 12 11.51 7.32 2.43
N PHE A 13 10.89 8.48 2.66
CA PHE A 13 11.02 9.25 3.90
C PHE A 13 9.68 9.30 4.61
N VAL A 14 9.70 9.25 5.94
CA VAL A 14 8.52 9.44 6.79
C VAL A 14 8.60 10.82 7.40
N GLY A 15 7.61 11.67 7.08
CA GLY A 15 7.47 12.99 7.65
C GLY A 15 6.43 13.00 8.78
N PHE A 16 6.69 13.78 9.82
CA PHE A 16 5.71 14.08 10.86
C PHE A 16 5.21 15.51 10.65
N ILE A 17 3.90 15.68 10.46
CA ILE A 17 3.27 16.99 10.31
C ILE A 17 2.97 17.52 11.70
N LYS A 18 3.59 18.65 12.07
CA LYS A 18 3.52 19.20 13.44
C LYS A 18 2.12 19.73 13.77
N ASP A 19 1.54 20.49 12.85
CA ASP A 19 0.23 21.09 13.00
C ASP A 19 -0.78 20.24 12.22
N PRO A 20 -1.78 19.63 12.89
CA PRO A 20 -2.73 18.75 12.24
C PRO A 20 -3.46 19.43 11.08
N ILE A 21 -3.69 18.69 10.00
CA ILE A 21 -4.55 19.13 8.91
C ILE A 21 -5.98 18.84 9.33
N GLU A 22 -6.67 19.85 9.87
CA GLU A 22 -8.06 19.74 10.34
C GLU A 22 -9.05 19.51 9.19
N ASN A 23 -8.76 20.05 8.00
CA ASN A 23 -9.56 19.84 6.80
C ASN A 23 -8.65 19.56 5.59
N ILE A 24 -8.72 18.34 5.04
CA ILE A 24 -7.92 17.93 3.88
C ILE A 24 -8.23 18.72 2.61
N GLU A 25 -9.46 19.23 2.47
CA GLU A 25 -9.88 20.05 1.33
C GLU A 25 -9.18 21.42 1.30
N SER A 26 -8.65 21.86 2.44
CA SER A 26 -7.91 23.13 2.55
C SER A 26 -6.46 23.03 2.07
N VAL A 27 -5.98 21.81 1.78
CA VAL A 27 -4.61 21.59 1.30
C VAL A 27 -4.47 22.20 -0.10
N ILE A 28 -3.55 23.14 -0.24
CA ILE A 28 -3.20 23.76 -1.52
C ILE A 28 -2.22 22.85 -2.24
N PHE A 29 -2.59 22.37 -3.44
CA PHE A 29 -1.73 21.54 -4.30
C PHE A 29 -1.78 21.99 -5.75
N ASN A 30 -0.75 21.63 -6.53
CA ASN A 30 -0.68 21.91 -7.95
C ASN A 30 -1.62 20.98 -8.73
N LYS A 31 -2.69 21.54 -9.31
CA LYS A 31 -3.72 20.77 -10.05
C LYS A 31 -3.26 20.28 -11.42
N ASP A 32 -2.17 20.82 -11.96
CA ASP A 32 -1.61 20.37 -13.24
C ASP A 32 -0.88 19.03 -13.09
N GLU A 33 -0.43 18.70 -11.87
CA GLU A 33 0.32 17.47 -11.56
C GLU A 33 -0.44 16.52 -10.65
N VAL A 34 -1.22 17.05 -9.70
CA VAL A 34 -1.91 16.28 -8.67
C VAL A 34 -3.41 16.37 -8.88
N TYR A 35 -4.02 15.21 -9.13
CA TYR A 35 -5.47 15.11 -9.33
C TYR A 35 -6.27 15.29 -8.03
N LYS A 36 -5.83 14.66 -6.94
CA LYS A 36 -6.54 14.63 -5.66
C LYS A 36 -5.57 14.42 -4.49
N VAL A 37 -5.90 15.02 -3.35
CA VAL A 37 -5.25 14.80 -2.05
C VAL A 37 -6.29 14.25 -1.09
N PHE A 38 -5.92 13.22 -0.34
CA PHE A 38 -6.79 12.56 0.63
C PHE A 38 -5.96 12.05 1.80
N ALA A 39 -6.63 11.73 2.91
CA ALA A 39 -6.03 11.09 4.07
C ALA A 39 -6.75 9.77 4.34
N VAL A 40 -6.01 8.77 4.80
CA VAL A 40 -6.57 7.48 5.21
C VAL A 40 -6.26 7.27 6.69
N PRO A 41 -7.27 7.02 7.54
CA PRO A 41 -7.04 6.66 8.93
C PRO A 41 -6.17 5.41 9.05
N MET A 42 -5.23 5.41 9.99
CA MET A 42 -4.36 4.25 10.20
C MET A 42 -5.17 2.98 10.52
N GLN A 43 -6.30 3.12 11.22
CA GLN A 43 -7.20 2.03 11.56
C GLN A 43 -7.70 1.29 10.32
N GLU A 44 -8.02 2.01 9.24
CA GLU A 44 -8.43 1.38 7.98
C GLU A 44 -7.29 0.66 7.27
N LEU A 45 -6.07 1.19 7.38
CA LEU A 45 -4.89 0.54 6.81
C LEU A 45 -4.52 -0.75 7.55
N PHE A 46 -4.89 -0.86 8.82
CA PHE A 46 -4.70 -2.07 9.65
C PHE A 46 -5.86 -3.06 9.57
N ASP A 47 -7.01 -2.67 9.04
CA ASP A 47 -8.16 -3.55 8.89
C ASP A 47 -7.85 -4.67 7.87
N PRO A 48 -7.80 -5.95 8.29
CA PRO A 48 -7.52 -7.06 7.40
C PRO A 48 -8.61 -7.26 6.32
N GLU A 49 -9.86 -6.84 6.56
CA GLU A 49 -10.95 -6.99 5.60
C GLU A 49 -10.81 -5.98 4.44
N LYS A 50 -10.23 -4.81 4.72
CA LYS A 50 -9.92 -3.77 3.71
C LYS A 50 -8.63 -4.03 2.94
N ARG A 51 -7.95 -5.15 3.23
CA ARG A 51 -6.62 -5.47 2.72
C ARG A 51 -6.63 -6.78 1.94
N SER A 52 -6.43 -6.70 0.63
CA SER A 52 -6.16 -7.88 -0.21
C SER A 52 -4.66 -8.04 -0.45
N MET A 53 -4.21 -9.23 -0.79
CA MET A 53 -2.80 -9.50 -1.09
C MET A 53 -2.64 -9.85 -2.56
N VAL A 54 -1.61 -9.33 -3.21
CA VAL A 54 -1.29 -9.65 -4.61
C VAL A 54 0.16 -10.02 -4.78
N ARG A 55 0.45 -10.82 -5.81
CA ARG A 55 1.81 -11.27 -6.11
C ARG A 55 2.63 -10.12 -6.72
N PHE A 56 3.81 -9.86 -6.16
CA PHE A 56 4.76 -8.94 -6.76
C PHE A 56 5.44 -9.57 -7.97
N ARG A 57 4.96 -9.21 -9.17
CA ARG A 57 5.49 -9.68 -10.46
C ARG A 57 5.59 -11.22 -10.46
N ASN A 58 6.78 -11.75 -10.73
CA ASN A 58 7.11 -13.18 -10.69
C ASN A 58 7.95 -13.54 -9.46
N SER A 59 7.79 -12.81 -8.35
CA SER A 59 8.50 -13.08 -7.10
C SER A 59 7.67 -13.91 -6.13
N LYS A 60 8.32 -14.39 -5.08
CA LYS A 60 7.68 -15.06 -3.94
C LYS A 60 6.98 -14.09 -2.97
N PHE A 61 7.15 -12.78 -3.15
CA PHE A 61 6.62 -11.78 -2.23
C PHE A 61 5.20 -11.39 -2.60
N LEU A 62 4.40 -11.18 -1.57
CA LEU A 62 3.06 -10.62 -1.64
C LEU A 62 3.09 -9.19 -1.07
N TYR A 63 2.30 -8.31 -1.66
CA TYR A 63 2.10 -6.96 -1.14
C TYR A 63 0.61 -6.64 -1.06
N PRO A 64 0.21 -5.78 -0.12
CA PRO A 64 -1.18 -5.42 0.03
C PRO A 64 -1.70 -4.55 -1.11
N ILE A 65 -3.00 -4.63 -1.33
CA ILE A 65 -3.80 -3.62 -2.00
C ILE A 65 -4.88 -3.20 -1.00
N TRP A 66 -5.07 -1.90 -0.88
CA TRP A 66 -6.16 -1.32 -0.10
C TRP A 66 -7.17 -0.67 -1.03
N ARG A 67 -8.46 -0.94 -0.79
CA ARG A 67 -9.56 -0.20 -1.40
C ARG A 67 -10.07 0.80 -0.38
N ILE A 68 -10.01 2.08 -0.73
CA ILE A 68 -10.49 3.18 0.10
C ILE A 68 -11.85 3.59 -0.47
N GLU A 69 -12.91 3.06 0.11
CA GLU A 69 -14.28 3.23 -0.39
C GLU A 69 -14.72 4.69 -0.37
N GLU A 70 -14.45 5.38 0.74
CA GLU A 70 -14.78 6.80 0.95
C GLU A 70 -14.17 7.71 -0.12
N GLU A 71 -13.01 7.32 -0.64
CA GLU A 71 -12.25 8.11 -1.61
C GLU A 71 -12.37 7.58 -3.05
N ASP A 72 -13.05 6.45 -3.24
CA ASP A 72 -13.14 5.65 -4.47
C ASP A 72 -11.76 5.30 -5.09
N ILE A 73 -10.74 5.15 -4.24
CA ILE A 73 -9.34 4.96 -4.68
C ILE A 73 -8.81 3.59 -4.28
N THR A 74 -7.88 3.08 -5.08
CA THR A 74 -7.11 1.87 -4.76
C THR A 74 -5.64 2.23 -4.54
N ILE A 75 -5.08 1.84 -3.40
CA ILE A 75 -3.66 1.98 -3.11
C ILE A 75 -2.97 0.67 -3.46
N TRP A 76 -2.04 0.70 -4.43
CA TRP A 76 -1.40 -0.49 -4.99
C TRP A 76 0.05 -0.21 -5.43
N GLY A 77 0.71 -1.24 -5.95
CA GLY A 77 2.06 -1.15 -6.52
C GLY A 77 3.14 -0.80 -5.50
N LEU A 78 4.12 0.02 -5.92
CA LEU A 78 5.25 0.41 -5.07
C LEU A 78 4.79 1.22 -3.85
N THR A 79 3.79 2.09 -4.01
CA THR A 79 3.22 2.87 -2.90
C THR A 79 2.70 1.95 -1.81
N ALA A 80 1.93 0.93 -2.18
CA ALA A 80 1.40 -0.01 -1.21
C ALA A 80 2.51 -0.84 -0.53
N PHE A 81 3.53 -1.23 -1.27
CA PHE A 81 4.69 -1.94 -0.73
C PHE A 81 5.47 -1.10 0.29
N ILE A 82 5.71 0.18 -0.01
CA ILE A 82 6.38 1.11 0.91
C ILE A 82 5.51 1.33 2.14
N LEU A 83 4.21 1.58 1.95
CA LEU A 83 3.26 1.83 3.03
C LEU A 83 3.20 0.65 3.99
N ASP A 84 3.10 -0.59 3.47
CA ASP A 84 3.17 -1.81 4.28
C ASP A 84 4.46 -1.84 5.12
N GLY A 85 5.60 -1.60 4.50
CA GLY A 85 6.89 -1.58 5.20
C GLY A 85 7.00 -0.50 6.28
N VAL A 86 6.34 0.65 6.12
CA VAL A 86 6.26 1.70 7.14
C VAL A 86 5.34 1.25 8.27
N LEU A 87 4.11 0.82 7.94
CA LEU A 87 3.10 0.36 8.89
C LEU A 87 3.64 -0.73 9.81
N ARG A 88 4.35 -1.73 9.27
CA ARG A 88 4.99 -2.80 10.05
C ARG A 88 6.02 -2.33 11.09
N ARG A 89 6.62 -1.15 10.88
CA ARG A 89 7.67 -0.60 11.75
C ARG A 89 7.14 0.41 12.76
N ILE A 90 6.10 1.17 12.39
CA ILE A 90 5.53 2.21 13.27
C ILE A 90 4.44 1.65 14.18
N ALA A 91 3.74 0.60 13.75
CA ALA A 91 2.64 0.05 14.51
C ALA A 91 3.16 -0.91 15.59
N LYS A 92 2.61 -0.78 16.81
CA LYS A 92 2.77 -1.82 17.84
C LYS A 92 2.07 -3.13 17.43
N GLU A 93 1.04 -3.02 16.58
CA GLU A 93 0.21 -4.11 16.07
C GLU A 93 0.19 -4.06 14.54
N GLY A 94 0.51 -5.17 13.87
CA GLY A 94 0.61 -5.24 12.41
C GLY A 94 1.39 -6.47 11.94
N PRO A 95 1.53 -6.70 10.62
CA PRO A 95 2.29 -7.84 10.12
C PRO A 95 3.77 -7.73 10.53
N LYS A 96 4.35 -8.76 11.13
CA LYS A 96 5.76 -8.70 11.57
C LYS A 96 6.74 -8.75 10.40
N ASP A 97 6.38 -9.50 9.37
CA ASP A 97 7.22 -9.79 8.21
C ASP A 97 6.48 -9.49 6.90
N ALA A 98 7.23 -9.45 5.81
CA ALA A 98 6.65 -9.38 4.49
C ALA A 98 5.93 -10.71 4.22
N ALA A 99 4.70 -10.64 3.69
CA ALA A 99 4.00 -11.85 3.31
C ALA A 99 4.69 -12.51 2.11
N GLU A 100 4.82 -13.83 2.20
CA GLU A 100 5.38 -14.65 1.13
C GLU A 100 4.39 -15.73 0.71
N ILE A 101 4.51 -16.16 -0.54
CA ILE A 101 3.82 -17.36 -1.03
C ILE A 101 4.25 -18.56 -0.17
N PRO A 102 3.33 -19.43 0.27
CA PRO A 102 3.66 -20.60 1.08
C PRO A 102 4.76 -21.47 0.44
N LYS A 103 5.67 -21.98 1.28
CA LYS A 103 6.78 -22.83 0.81
C LYS A 103 6.22 -24.08 0.13
N GLY A 104 6.82 -24.46 -1.00
CA GLY A 104 6.39 -25.61 -1.79
C GLY A 104 5.24 -25.32 -2.77
N THR A 105 4.64 -24.13 -2.73
CA THR A 105 3.63 -23.74 -3.72
C THR A 105 4.27 -23.28 -5.04
N ASN A 106 3.65 -23.64 -6.17
CA ASN A 106 4.08 -23.15 -7.47
C ASN A 106 3.80 -21.64 -7.58
N VAL A 107 4.86 -20.83 -7.48
CA VAL A 107 4.81 -19.37 -7.51
C VAL A 107 3.98 -18.84 -8.68
N LYS A 108 4.09 -19.44 -9.88
CA LYS A 108 3.39 -18.98 -11.08
C LYS A 108 1.88 -19.23 -11.03
N LYS A 109 1.45 -20.29 -10.32
CA LYS A 109 0.04 -20.71 -10.20
C LYS A 109 -0.64 -20.21 -8.93
N TYR A 110 0.09 -19.61 -8.00
CA TYR A 110 -0.49 -19.12 -6.75
C TYR A 110 -1.37 -17.89 -6.99
N ILE A 111 -2.60 -17.97 -6.48
CA ILE A 111 -3.55 -16.86 -6.41
C ILE A 111 -3.76 -16.61 -4.91
N PRO A 112 -3.41 -15.41 -4.40
CA PRO A 112 -3.66 -15.08 -3.00
C PRO A 112 -5.17 -15.05 -2.72
N PRO A 113 -5.60 -15.35 -1.48
CA PRO A 113 -7.01 -15.20 -1.11
C PRO A 113 -7.44 -13.74 -1.26
N THR A 114 -8.56 -13.54 -1.95
CA THR A 114 -9.20 -12.23 -2.09
C THR A 114 -10.22 -12.06 -0.95
N PRO A 115 -10.16 -10.98 -0.15
CA PRO A 115 -11.20 -10.65 0.81
C PRO A 115 -12.55 -10.42 0.11
N SER A 116 -13.64 -10.64 0.83
CA SER A 116 -15.02 -10.45 0.32
C SER A 116 -15.28 -9.03 -0.20
N ALA A 117 -14.59 -8.01 0.33
CA ALA A 117 -14.69 -6.61 -0.07
C ALA A 117 -14.18 -6.30 -1.50
N PHE A 118 -13.63 -7.28 -2.21
CA PHE A 118 -13.10 -7.12 -3.57
C PHE A 118 -13.82 -8.03 -4.60
N VAL A 119 -14.96 -8.63 -4.23
CA VAL A 119 -15.80 -9.50 -5.10
C VAL A 119 -17.14 -8.83 -5.41
#